data_AF-A0A531LLZ1-F1
#
_entry.id   AF-A0A531LLZ1-F1
#
_cell.length_a   1.000
_cell.length_b   1.000
_cell.length_c   1.000
_cell.angle_alpha   90.00
_cell.angle_beta   90.00
_cell.angle_gamma   90.00
#
_symmetry.space_group_name_H-M   'P 1'
#
loop_
_entity.id
_entity.type
_entity.pdbx_description
1 polymer ?
#
loop_
_entity_poly.entity_id
_entity_poly.type
_entity_poly.pdbx_seq_one_letter_code
_entity_poly.pdbx_strand_id
1 'polypeptide(L)'
;EDDPLADVEDIQPHHLDGRVWITVVRQPDDTNRGQFLAACAEAGFVPDIAYETADPLTSLGLVSAGLGLATVQASLRIAAPPSILFRDMPWFG
;
A
#
# COMPACT_ATOMS: atom_id res chain seq x y z
N GLU A 1 7.20 -9.69 -7.36
CA GLU A 1 8.14 -9.46 -8.47
C GLU A 1 7.42 -9.35 -9.81
N ASP A 2 6.41 -10.17 -10.11
CA ASP A 2 5.61 -10.11 -11.37
C ASP A 2 4.60 -8.95 -11.50
N ASP A 3 4.68 -7.91 -10.66
CA ASP A 3 3.77 -6.77 -10.78
C ASP A 3 4.29 -5.80 -11.84
N PRO A 4 3.49 -5.30 -12.80
CA PRO A 4 3.94 -4.32 -13.79
C PRO A 4 4.51 -3.02 -13.18
N LEU A 5 4.17 -2.69 -11.92
CA LEU A 5 4.77 -1.58 -11.20
C LEU A 5 6.24 -1.84 -10.80
N ALA A 6 6.71 -3.08 -10.90
CA ALA A 6 8.10 -3.44 -10.68
C ALA A 6 9.04 -2.78 -11.72
N ASP A 7 8.56 -2.56 -12.94
CA ASP A 7 9.33 -1.92 -14.02
C ASP A 7 9.11 -0.41 -14.12
N VAL A 8 8.22 0.15 -13.30
CA VAL A 8 7.92 1.59 -13.29
C VAL A 8 8.90 2.29 -12.33
N GLU A 9 9.73 3.17 -12.88
CA GLU A 9 10.69 3.95 -12.10
C GLU A 9 10.01 5.03 -11.25
N ASP A 10 8.99 5.68 -11.79
CA ASP A 10 8.23 6.74 -11.12
C ASP A 10 6.74 6.37 -11.01
N ILE A 11 6.35 5.93 -9.81
CA ILE A 11 4.97 5.52 -9.52
C ILE A 11 4.11 6.78 -9.36
N GLN A 12 3.37 7.14 -10.39
CA GLN A 12 2.35 8.19 -10.36
C GLN A 12 0.98 7.70 -9.86
N PRO A 13 0.11 8.61 -9.34
CA PRO A 13 -1.23 8.27 -8.84
C PRO A 13 -2.10 7.48 -9.82
N HIS A 14 -2.05 7.82 -11.12
CA HIS A 14 -2.82 7.11 -12.15
C HIS A 14 -2.43 5.64 -12.30
N HIS A 15 -1.24 5.23 -11.88
CA HIS A 15 -0.82 3.82 -11.92
C HIS A 15 -1.48 3.00 -10.80
N LEU A 16 -1.99 3.68 -9.78
CA LEU A 16 -2.57 3.11 -8.57
C LEU A 16 -4.10 3.17 -8.55
N ASP A 17 -4.68 3.97 -9.45
CA ASP A 17 -6.12 4.12 -9.59
C ASP A 17 -6.81 2.79 -9.94
N GLY A 18 -7.84 2.46 -9.17
CA GLY A 18 -8.60 1.21 -9.33
C GLY A 18 -7.82 -0.07 -9.02
N ARG A 19 -6.59 0.02 -8.50
CA ARG A 19 -5.81 -1.15 -8.07
C ARG A 19 -6.33 -1.68 -6.73
N VAL A 20 -6.10 -2.97 -6.49
CA VAL A 20 -6.45 -3.61 -5.23
C VAL A 20 -5.47 -3.22 -4.13
N TRP A 21 -6.02 -2.71 -3.03
CA TRP A 21 -5.29 -2.31 -1.84
C TRP A 21 -5.67 -3.16 -0.61
N ILE A 22 -4.64 -3.44 0.17
CA ILE A 22 -4.69 -4.10 1.46
C ILE A 22 -4.42 -3.02 2.51
N THR A 23 -5.36 -2.82 3.42
CA THR A 23 -5.23 -1.82 4.49
C THR A 23 -5.25 -2.50 5.87
N VAL A 24 -4.73 -1.83 6.89
CA VAL A 24 -4.85 -2.32 8.27
C VAL A 24 -6.18 -1.80 8.84
N VAL A 25 -6.92 -2.68 9.51
CA VAL A 25 -8.18 -2.38 10.22
C VAL A 25 -7.95 -1.25 11.22
N ARG A 26 -8.88 -0.30 11.28
CA ARG A 26 -8.88 0.77 12.30
C ARG A 26 -8.77 0.17 13.70
N GLN A 27 -7.68 0.48 14.39
CA GLN A 27 -7.71 0.51 15.85
C GLN A 27 -8.34 1.85 16.29
N PRO A 28 -9.01 1.90 17.45
CA PRO A 28 -9.79 3.07 17.88
C PRO A 28 -9.01 4.40 17.91
N ASP A 29 -7.67 4.35 18.00
CA ASP A 29 -6.78 5.54 18.01
C ASP A 29 -6.02 5.74 16.69
N ASP A 30 -6.29 4.94 15.66
CA ASP A 30 -5.48 4.90 14.44
C ASP A 30 -6.09 5.74 13.30
N THR A 31 -5.43 6.85 12.98
CA THR A 31 -5.80 7.80 11.91
C THR A 31 -5.24 7.42 10.53
N ASN A 32 -4.49 6.32 10.43
CA ASN A 32 -3.68 6.01 9.25
C ASN A 32 -4.54 5.69 8.02
N ARG A 33 -5.69 4.99 8.18
CA ARG A 33 -6.60 4.73 7.05
C ARG A 33 -7.28 6.00 6.52
N GLY A 34 -7.65 6.91 7.41
CA GLY A 34 -8.28 8.18 7.04
C GLY A 34 -7.30 9.07 6.27
N GLN A 35 -6.06 9.17 6.76
CA GLN A 35 -4.99 9.87 6.06
C GLN A 35 -4.66 9.23 4.72
N PHE A 36 -4.59 7.90 4.63
CA PHE A 36 -4.37 7.20 3.37
C PHE A 36 -5.45 7.55 2.34
N LEU A 37 -6.73 7.43 2.71
CA LEU A 37 -7.84 7.75 1.81
C LEU A 37 -7.85 9.23 1.39
N ALA A 38 -7.55 10.13 2.33
CA ALA A 38 -7.43 11.55 2.01
C ALA A 38 -6.28 11.82 1.03
N ALA A 39 -5.10 11.24 1.27
CA ALA A 39 -3.95 11.36 0.37
C ALA A 39 -4.23 10.76 -1.01
N CYS A 40 -4.99 9.65 -1.10
CA CYS A 40 -5.42 9.11 -2.38
C CYS A 40 -6.32 10.10 -3.15
N ALA A 41 -7.29 10.68 -2.45
CA ALA A 41 -8.20 11.67 -3.04
C ALA A 41 -7.46 12.93 -3.50
N GLU A 42 -6.54 13.46 -2.69
CA GLU A 42 -5.68 14.61 -3.05
C GLU A 42 -4.78 14.29 -4.25
N ALA A 43 -4.26 13.06 -4.34
CA ALA A 43 -3.47 12.59 -5.47
C ALA A 43 -4.32 12.26 -6.72
N GLY A 44 -5.65 12.29 -6.62
CA GLY A 44 -6.56 12.11 -7.74
C GLY A 44 -6.81 10.66 -8.16
N PHE A 45 -6.61 9.69 -7.26
CA PHE A 45 -6.93 8.28 -7.53
C PHE A 45 -7.83 7.67 -6.45
N VAL A 46 -8.56 6.63 -6.81
CA VAL A 46 -9.46 5.91 -5.90
C VAL A 46 -8.96 4.48 -5.73
N PRO A 47 -8.48 4.09 -4.53
CA PRO A 47 -8.03 2.73 -4.26
C PRO A 47 -9.22 1.77 -4.14
N ASP A 48 -9.09 0.56 -4.68
CA ASP A 48 -10.05 -0.54 -4.43
C ASP A 48 -9.62 -1.34 -3.18
N ILE A 49 -10.18 -1.04 -2.02
CA ILE A 49 -9.81 -1.72 -0.77
C ILE A 49 -10.54 -3.07 -0.68
N ALA A 50 -9.87 -4.14 -1.11
CA ALA A 50 -10.44 -5.49 -1.07
C ALA A 50 -10.15 -6.24 0.24
N TYR A 51 -9.09 -5.87 0.96
CA TYR A 51 -8.65 -6.57 2.17
C TYR A 51 -8.36 -5.60 3.32
N GLU A 52 -8.80 -6.00 4.52
CA GLU A 52 -8.44 -5.35 5.77
C GLU A 52 -7.76 -6.37 6.70
N THR A 53 -6.57 -6.05 7.21
CA THR A 53 -5.77 -6.93 8.09
C THR A 53 -5.68 -6.38 9.51
N ALA A 54 -5.43 -7.24 10.51
CA ALA A 54 -5.33 -6.81 11.90
C ALA A 54 -4.03 -6.03 12.20
N ASP A 55 -2.97 -6.26 11.42
CA ASP A 55 -1.65 -5.67 11.62
C ASP A 55 -0.89 -5.54 10.27
N PRO A 56 0.17 -4.71 10.23
CA PRO A 56 0.94 -4.47 9.00
C PRO A 56 1.76 -5.68 8.51
N LEU A 57 2.20 -6.58 9.39
CA LEU A 57 2.96 -7.78 8.99
C LEU A 57 2.05 -8.74 8.22
N THR A 58 0.81 -8.89 8.67
CA THR A 58 -0.22 -9.63 7.94
C THR A 58 -0.46 -9.02 6.56
N SER A 59 -0.48 -7.68 6.42
CA SER A 59 -0.59 -7.03 5.10
C SER A 59 0.58 -7.41 4.18
N LEU A 60 1.82 -7.42 4.69
CA LEU A 60 3.00 -7.84 3.91
C LEU A 60 2.90 -9.29 3.44
N GLY A 61 2.32 -10.18 4.25
CA GLY A 61 2.06 -11.56 3.85
C GLY A 61 1.11 -11.65 2.64
N LEU A 62 0.04 -10.86 2.63
CA LEU A 62 -0.91 -10.81 1.50
C LEU A 62 -0.29 -10.20 0.24
N VAL A 63 0.53 -9.15 0.39
CA VAL A 63 1.30 -8.55 -0.72
C VAL A 63 2.28 -9.58 -1.31
N SER A 64 2.98 -10.33 -0.45
CA SER A 64 3.91 -11.40 -0.88
C SER A 64 3.20 -12.52 -1.64
N ALA A 65 1.91 -12.75 -1.35
CA ALA A 65 1.06 -13.69 -2.07
C ALA A 65 0.45 -13.12 -3.37
N GLY A 66 0.73 -11.85 -3.70
CA GLY A 66 0.24 -11.20 -4.92
C GLY A 66 -1.22 -10.73 -4.87
N LEU A 67 -1.79 -10.55 -3.67
CA LEU A 67 -3.21 -10.19 -3.51
C LEU A 67 -3.51 -8.69 -3.67
N GLY A 68 -2.47 -7.85 -3.71
CA GLY A 68 -2.64 -6.40 -3.88
C GLY A 68 -1.45 -5.60 -3.38
N LEU A 69 -1.68 -4.29 -3.22
CA LEU A 69 -0.70 -3.30 -2.74
C LEU A 69 -1.00 -2.90 -1.29
N ALA A 70 0.02 -2.54 -0.52
CA ALA A 70 -0.15 -2.02 0.83
C ALA A 70 0.78 -0.85 1.10
N THR A 71 0.31 0.15 1.84
CA THR A 71 1.17 1.17 2.43
C THR A 71 1.67 0.70 3.80
N VAL A 72 2.97 0.76 4.03
CA VAL A 72 3.58 0.43 5.32
C VAL A 72 4.56 1.53 5.73
N GLN A 73 4.86 1.62 7.02
CA GLN A 73 5.91 2.50 7.52
C GLN A 73 7.27 2.02 7.03
N ALA A 74 8.18 2.95 6.70
CA ALA A 74 9.52 2.63 6.20
C ALA A 74 10.33 1.71 7.14
N SER A 75 10.08 1.79 8.46
CA SER A 75 10.69 0.92 9.48
C SER A 75 10.37 -0.56 9.28
N LEU A 76 9.21 -0.90 8.72
CA LEU A 76 8.81 -2.29 8.46
C LEU A 76 9.56 -2.94 7.31
N ARG A 77 10.27 -2.17 6.48
CA ARG A 77 11.10 -2.70 5.39
C ARG A 77 12.14 -3.72 5.89
N ILE A 78 12.60 -3.59 7.13
CA ILE A 78 13.57 -4.50 7.76
C ILE A 78 12.95 -5.87 8.05
N ALA A 79 11.64 -5.92 8.34
CA ALA A 79 10.92 -7.14 8.68
C ALA A 79 10.23 -7.81 7.48
N ALA A 80 10.34 -7.21 6.30
CA ALA A 80 9.61 -7.65 5.13
C ALA A 80 10.28 -8.82 4.40
N PRO A 81 9.51 -9.76 3.83
CA PRO A 81 10.02 -10.79 2.94
C PRO A 81 10.79 -10.21 1.74
N PRO A 82 11.85 -10.89 1.23
CA PRO A 82 12.67 -10.41 0.12
C PRO A 82 11.91 -10.34 -1.22
N SER A 83 10.78 -11.02 -1.34
CA SER A 83 9.93 -11.00 -2.54
C SER A 83 9.09 -9.72 -2.70
N ILE A 84 9.10 -8.84 -1.69
CA ILE A 84 8.38 -7.56 -1.71
C ILE A 84 9.27 -6.46 -2.25
N LEU A 85 8.77 -5.76 -3.27
CA LEU A 85 9.37 -4.55 -3.78
C LEU A 85 8.79 -3.33 -3.08
N PHE A 86 9.68 -2.51 -2.51
CA PHE A 86 9.32 -1.24 -1.88
C PHE A 86 9.53 -0.10 -2.87
N ARG A 87 8.51 0.75 -3.02
CA ARG A 87 8.54 1.94 -3.85
C ARG A 87 8.21 3.17 -3.02
N ASP A 88 9.04 4.20 -3.16
CA ASP A 88 8.77 5.50 -2.58
C ASP A 88 7.70 6.21 -3.42
N MET A 89 6.82 6.95 -2.74
CA MET A 89 5.75 7.73 -3.36
C MET A 89 5.92 9.18 -2.91
N PRO A 90 6.70 10.00 -3.63
CA PRO A 90 7.07 11.35 -3.18
C PRO A 90 5.89 12.34 -3.15
N TRP A 91 4.77 12.00 -3.79
CA TRP A 91 3.51 12.74 -3.74
C TRP A 91 2.56 12.24 -2.63
N PHE A 92 2.91 11.13 -1.97
CA PHE A 92 2.13 10.55 -0.88
C PHE A 92 2.77 10.95 0.46
N GLY A 93 2.46 12.16 0.93
CA GLY A 93 2.96 12.72 2.20
C GLY A 93 3.67 14.05 2.06
#